data_AF-A0A517NY87-F1
#
_entry.id   AF-A0A517NY87-F1
#
_cell.length_a   1.000
_cell.length_b   1.000
_cell.length_c   1.000
_cell.angle_alpha   90.00
_cell.angle_beta   90.00
_cell.angle_gamma   90.00
#
_symmetry.space_group_name_H-M   'P 1'
#
loop_
_entity.id
_entity.type
_entity.pdbx_description
1 polymer ?
#
loop_
_entity_poly.entity_id
_entity_poly.type
_entity_poly.pdbx_seq_one_letter_code
_entity_poly.pdbx_strand_id
1 'polypeptide(L)'
;MSVRRVNCPGCNAALNVPATMANVKCSQCGTVWDVNNPPKSKPAAQPATDSTPTPKTKSAASKRRQTAMIALAGSLFSLLALAGLGIILFTGGDEPQQEQAPPVVAEAPVEKGTYRIVKLPESTRKKIYHDYRLASGSSVEKKVMVTKDSVAAKTLGKTMNLIMDREVTHMALLNNISEEDVMQIVAEGNAEGWPPKKKAKPQQTSK
;
A
#
# COMPACT_ATOMS: atom_id res chain seq x y z
N MET A 1 13.01 -0.98 -9.08
CA MET A 1 12.03 -1.74 -9.91
C MET A 1 12.09 -1.17 -11.32
N SER A 2 12.30 -1.98 -12.35
CA SER A 2 12.41 -1.50 -13.74
C SER A 2 11.03 -1.28 -14.37
N VAL A 3 10.85 -0.14 -15.03
CA VAL A 3 9.64 0.23 -15.78
C VAL A 3 9.98 0.26 -17.27
N ARG A 4 9.14 -0.34 -18.11
CA ARG A 4 9.28 -0.34 -19.57
C ARG A 4 8.12 0.41 -20.22
N ARG A 5 8.40 1.11 -21.32
CA ARG A 5 7.40 1.84 -22.11
C ARG A 5 6.94 0.97 -23.27
N VAL A 6 5.63 0.79 -23.42
CA VAL A 6 5.01 -0.09 -24.42
C VAL A 6 3.85 0.64 -25.09
N ASN A 7 3.58 0.35 -26.35
CA ASN A 7 2.46 0.94 -27.08
C ASN A 7 1.28 -0.04 -27.11
N CYS A 8 0.08 0.47 -26.91
CA CYS A 8 -1.14 -0.31 -27.04
C CYS A 8 -1.40 -0.66 -28.52
N PRO A 9 -1.63 -1.93 -28.88
CA PRO A 9 -1.91 -2.32 -30.26
C PRO A 9 -3.28 -1.82 -30.77
N GLY A 10 -4.22 -1.50 -29.87
CA GLY A 10 -5.57 -1.07 -30.24
C GLY A 10 -5.71 0.42 -30.53
N CYS A 11 -4.97 1.28 -29.83
CA CYS A 11 -5.08 2.74 -29.95
C CYS A 11 -3.73 3.47 -30.04
N ASN A 12 -2.61 2.74 -30.09
CA ASN A 12 -1.24 3.26 -30.10
C ASN A 12 -0.86 4.18 -28.92
N ALA A 13 -1.65 4.21 -27.85
CA ALA A 13 -1.30 4.94 -26.64
C ALA A 13 -0.05 4.33 -25.97
N ALA A 14 0.90 5.18 -25.59
CA ALA A 14 2.10 4.77 -24.87
C ALA A 14 1.79 4.61 -23.38
N LEU A 15 2.17 3.46 -22.80
CA LEU A 15 1.91 3.09 -21.41
C LEU A 15 3.22 2.66 -20.74
N ASN A 16 3.36 3.02 -19.47
CA ASN A 16 4.49 2.63 -18.64
C ASN A 16 4.06 1.45 -17.78
N VAL A 17 4.71 0.30 -17.96
CA VAL A 17 4.34 -0.95 -17.30
C VAL A 17 5.55 -1.52 -16.55
N PRO A 18 5.36 -2.11 -15.36
CA PRO A 18 6.43 -2.81 -14.67
C PRO A 18 7.02 -3.92 -15.55
N ALA A 19 8.34 -4.10 -15.53
CA ALA A 19 9.02 -5.11 -16.35
C ALA A 19 8.54 -6.55 -16.06
N THR A 20 7.95 -6.78 -14.89
CA THR A 20 7.43 -8.09 -14.44
C THR A 20 6.02 -8.42 -14.95
N MET A 21 5.29 -7.45 -15.52
CA MET A 21 3.92 -7.69 -16.00
C MET A 21 3.91 -8.22 -17.44
N ALA A 22 3.34 -9.41 -17.63
CA ALA A 22 3.14 -10.00 -18.95
C ALA A 22 1.86 -9.46 -19.63
N ASN A 23 0.75 -9.33 -18.90
CA ASN A 23 -0.52 -8.87 -19.44
C ASN A 23 -0.86 -7.46 -18.97
N VAL A 24 -1.24 -6.59 -19.89
CA VAL A 24 -1.59 -5.19 -19.60
C VAL A 24 -2.89 -4.83 -20.30
N LYS A 25 -3.76 -4.11 -19.57
CA LYS A 25 -4.99 -3.51 -20.10
C LYS A 25 -4.74 -2.04 -20.44
N CYS A 26 -5.12 -1.61 -21.64
CA CYS A 26 -5.07 -0.19 -21.99
C CYS A 26 -6.16 0.57 -21.25
N SER A 27 -5.80 1.68 -20.60
CA SER A 27 -6.76 2.60 -19.97
C SER A 27 -7.61 3.37 -20.98
N GLN A 28 -7.15 3.50 -22.23
CA GLN A 28 -7.83 4.29 -23.27
C GLN A 28 -8.86 3.46 -24.06
N CYS A 29 -8.50 2.28 -24.56
CA CYS A 29 -9.37 1.45 -25.41
C CYS A 29 -9.81 0.12 -24.77
N GLY A 30 -9.32 -0.20 -23.57
CA GLY A 30 -9.69 -1.43 -22.86
C GLY A 30 -9.09 -2.72 -23.42
N THR A 31 -8.33 -2.68 -24.51
CA THR A 31 -7.64 -3.86 -25.08
C THR A 31 -6.68 -4.45 -24.05
N VAL A 32 -6.67 -5.78 -23.93
CA VAL A 32 -5.71 -6.54 -23.10
C VAL A 32 -4.77 -7.26 -24.04
N TRP A 33 -3.45 -7.13 -23.83
CA TRP A 33 -2.44 -7.83 -24.64
C TRP A 33 -1.26 -8.28 -23.79
N ASP A 34 -0.52 -9.25 -24.32
CA ASP A 34 0.77 -9.68 -23.77
C ASP A 34 1.88 -8.74 -24.27
N VAL A 35 2.59 -8.13 -23.33
CA VAL A 35 3.68 -7.19 -23.60
C VAL A 35 4.90 -7.89 -24.20
N ASN A 36 5.11 -9.17 -23.87
CA ASN A 36 6.24 -9.95 -24.36
C ASN A 36 5.97 -10.55 -25.75
N ASN A 37 4.69 -10.68 -26.13
CA ASN A 37 4.28 -11.15 -27.44
C ASN A 37 3.11 -10.31 -27.98
N PRO A 38 3.37 -9.03 -28.36
CA PRO A 38 2.33 -8.16 -28.84
C PRO A 38 1.78 -8.69 -30.17
N PRO A 39 0.44 -8.76 -30.35
CA PRO A 39 -0.14 -9.13 -31.63
C PRO A 39 0.30 -8.11 -32.69
N LYS A 40 0.83 -8.59 -33.82
CA LYS A 40 1.12 -7.74 -34.99
C LYS A 40 -0.19 -7.10 -35.42
N SER A 41 -0.25 -5.77 -35.35
CA SER A 41 -1.44 -4.96 -35.54
C SER A 41 -2.13 -5.25 -36.89
N LYS A 42 -3.46 -5.38 -36.86
CA LYS A 42 -4.32 -5.06 -38.00
C LYS A 42 -4.86 -3.64 -37.81
N PRO A 43 -4.87 -2.77 -38.83
CA PRO A 43 -5.55 -1.48 -38.75
C PRO A 43 -7.06 -1.67 -38.56
N ALA A 44 -7.66 -0.71 -37.86
CA ALA A 44 -9.03 -0.71 -37.38
C ALA A 44 -10.09 -0.88 -38.49
N ALA A 45 -11.10 -1.71 -38.22
CA ALA A 45 -12.45 -1.55 -38.76
C ALA A 45 -13.47 -2.23 -37.81
N GLN A 46 -14.16 -1.37 -37.05
CA GLN A 46 -15.58 -1.39 -36.64
C GLN A 46 -16.25 -2.66 -36.02
N PRO A 47 -17.31 -2.45 -35.21
CA PRO A 47 -17.89 -3.48 -34.33
C PRO A 47 -18.99 -4.29 -35.05
N ALA A 48 -18.98 -5.61 -34.90
CA ALA A 48 -20.13 -6.46 -35.18
C ALA A 48 -20.07 -7.78 -34.39
N THR A 49 -21.04 -7.94 -33.49
CA THR A 49 -21.93 -9.10 -33.26
C THR A 49 -21.38 -10.54 -33.24
N ASP A 50 -21.80 -11.24 -32.17
CA ASP A 50 -22.23 -12.64 -32.08
C ASP A 50 -21.44 -13.74 -32.84
N SER A 51 -20.90 -14.69 -32.06
CA SER A 51 -21.25 -16.12 -32.15
C SER A 51 -20.44 -16.97 -31.14
N THR A 52 -21.17 -17.53 -30.18
CA THR A 52 -21.19 -18.92 -29.70
C THR A 52 -19.90 -19.77 -29.63
N PRO A 53 -19.68 -20.52 -28.52
CA PRO A 53 -18.44 -21.26 -28.25
C PRO A 53 -18.40 -22.62 -28.93
N THR A 54 -17.21 -23.13 -29.23
CA THR A 54 -16.98 -24.59 -29.36
C THR A 54 -15.50 -24.96 -29.12
N PRO A 55 -15.23 -26.24 -28.76
CA PRO A 55 -14.17 -26.59 -27.82
C PRO A 55 -13.09 -27.52 -28.41
N LYS A 56 -12.11 -27.83 -27.55
CA LYS A 56 -11.17 -28.97 -27.57
C LYS A 56 -10.08 -28.98 -28.64
N THR A 57 -8.83 -28.94 -28.17
CA THR A 57 -7.86 -29.99 -28.53
C THR A 57 -6.91 -30.29 -27.39
N LYS A 58 -6.81 -31.59 -27.06
CA LYS A 58 -5.84 -32.18 -26.14
C LYS A 58 -4.52 -32.42 -26.88
N SER A 59 -3.40 -32.16 -26.21
CA SER A 59 -2.11 -32.88 -26.28
C SER A 59 -1.10 -32.05 -25.48
N ALA A 60 -0.07 -32.54 -24.84
CA ALA A 60 0.34 -33.86 -24.40
C ALA A 60 1.33 -33.59 -23.24
N ALA A 61 1.49 -34.57 -22.37
CA ALA A 61 2.43 -34.54 -21.27
C ALA A 61 3.87 -34.22 -21.73
N SER A 62 4.57 -33.36 -20.98
CA SER A 62 6.02 -33.55 -20.80
C SER A 62 6.41 -33.27 -19.34
N LYS A 63 6.51 -34.36 -18.57
CA LYS A 63 7.36 -34.41 -17.38
C LYS A 63 8.80 -34.29 -17.85
N ARG A 64 9.40 -33.11 -17.75
CA ARG A 64 10.86 -32.96 -17.78
C ARG A 64 11.26 -31.58 -17.25
N ARG A 65 11.90 -31.59 -16.06
CA ARG A 65 12.70 -30.53 -15.39
C ARG A 65 12.28 -30.28 -13.93
N GLN A 66 12.12 -31.38 -13.18
CA GLN A 66 12.56 -31.44 -11.79
C GLN A 66 13.98 -32.00 -11.79
N THR A 67 14.98 -31.17 -11.50
CA THR A 67 16.31 -31.42 -10.87
C THR A 67 17.34 -30.39 -11.36
N ALA A 68 18.21 -29.97 -10.44
CA ALA A 68 19.18 -28.85 -10.48
C ALA A 68 18.56 -27.50 -10.06
N MET A 69 18.85 -26.89 -8.89
CA MET A 69 20.04 -26.96 -8.04
C MET A 69 19.65 -26.77 -6.56
N ILE A 70 19.98 -27.78 -5.75
CA ILE A 70 20.28 -27.63 -4.33
C ILE A 70 21.72 -27.14 -4.28
N ALA A 71 21.95 -25.89 -3.87
CA ALA A 71 23.21 -25.39 -3.29
C ALA A 71 23.15 -23.85 -3.23
N LEU A 72 22.71 -23.27 -2.11
CA LEU A 72 23.02 -21.89 -1.70
C LEU A 72 22.54 -21.64 -0.26
N ALA A 73 22.82 -22.59 0.66
CA ALA A 73 22.47 -22.48 2.08
C ALA A 73 23.68 -22.22 3.00
N GLY A 74 24.87 -21.92 2.45
CA GLY A 74 26.12 -21.88 3.23
C GLY A 74 26.91 -20.57 3.23
N SER A 75 26.61 -19.57 2.38
CA SER A 75 27.52 -18.42 2.19
C SER A 75 27.20 -17.17 3.00
N LEU A 76 26.05 -17.10 3.70
CA LEU A 76 25.64 -15.89 4.41
C LEU A 76 26.23 -15.77 5.84
N PHE A 77 26.72 -16.86 6.42
CA PHE A 77 27.25 -16.86 7.80
C PHE A 77 28.74 -16.49 7.91
N SER A 78 29.55 -16.65 6.84
CA SER A 78 30.98 -16.29 6.87
C SER A 78 31.28 -14.80 6.66
N LEU A 79 30.38 -14.03 6.05
CA LEU A 79 30.58 -12.59 5.84
C LEU A 79 30.28 -11.75 7.09
N LEU A 80 29.49 -12.29 8.04
CA LEU A 80 29.14 -11.62 9.29
C LEU A 80 30.23 -11.75 10.38
N ALA A 81 31.17 -12.69 10.25
CA ALA A 81 32.24 -12.89 11.23
C ALA A 81 33.51 -12.04 10.96
N LEU A 82 33.72 -11.54 9.74
CA LEU A 82 34.92 -10.76 9.38
C LEU A 82 34.74 -9.24 9.46
N ALA A 83 33.50 -8.73 9.52
CA ALA A 83 33.23 -7.31 9.71
C ALA A 83 33.31 -6.85 11.19
N GLY A 84 33.41 -7.79 12.14
CA GLY A 84 33.44 -7.50 13.58
C GLY A 84 34.82 -7.15 14.16
N LEU A 85 35.91 -7.30 13.40
CA LEU A 85 37.28 -7.10 13.93
C LEU A 85 37.99 -5.82 13.44
N GLY A 86 37.40 -5.05 12.52
CA GLY A 86 38.06 -3.89 11.90
C GLY A 86 37.86 -2.54 12.59
N ILE A 87 36.97 -2.44 13.58
CA ILE A 87 36.53 -1.13 14.13
C ILE A 87 37.29 -0.74 15.41
N ILE A 88 38.17 -1.60 15.95
CA ILE A 88 38.81 -1.36 17.27
C ILE A 88 40.20 -0.69 17.20
N LEU A 89 40.74 -0.34 16.02
CA LEU A 89 42.12 0.18 15.91
C LEU A 89 42.28 1.55 15.20
N PHE A 90 41.22 2.36 15.12
CA PHE A 90 41.36 3.76 14.70
C PHE A 90 40.89 4.73 15.80
N THR A 91 41.64 4.72 16.89
CA THR A 91 41.82 5.86 17.79
C THR A 91 42.80 6.84 17.15
N GLY A 92 42.31 8.00 16.72
CA GLY A 92 43.14 9.13 16.31
C GLY A 92 42.27 10.38 16.33
N GLY A 93 42.54 11.26 17.28
CA GLY A 93 41.61 12.26 17.77
C GLY A 93 41.17 13.32 16.78
N ASP A 94 39.98 13.83 17.04
CA ASP A 94 39.59 15.21 16.78
C ASP A 94 38.68 15.66 17.94
N GLU A 95 38.79 16.95 18.27
CA GLU A 95 38.18 17.65 19.40
C GLU A 95 36.70 17.32 19.62
N PRO A 96 36.19 17.42 20.87
CA PRO A 96 34.76 17.46 21.11
C PRO A 96 34.21 18.78 20.54
N GLN A 97 33.93 18.79 19.24
CA GLN A 97 33.07 19.79 18.64
C GLN A 97 31.68 19.57 19.24
N GLN A 98 31.27 20.53 20.04
CA GLN A 98 29.97 20.65 20.65
C GLN A 98 28.93 20.76 19.52
N GLU A 99 28.52 19.60 18.98
CA GLU A 99 27.36 19.48 18.11
C GLU A 99 26.17 19.89 18.97
N GLN A 100 25.71 21.11 18.73
CA GLN A 100 24.44 21.59 19.24
C GLN A 100 23.41 20.49 18.99
N ALA A 101 22.90 19.93 20.08
CA ALA A 101 21.75 19.07 20.03
C ALA A 101 20.73 19.73 19.08
N PRO A 102 20.19 19.02 18.07
CA PRO A 102 19.03 19.53 17.38
C PRO A 102 18.04 19.92 18.47
N PRO A 103 17.49 21.14 18.47
CA PRO A 103 16.63 21.58 19.54
C PRO A 103 15.61 20.48 19.74
N VAL A 104 15.57 19.96 20.97
CA VAL A 104 14.50 19.11 21.45
C VAL A 104 13.25 19.81 20.99
N VAL A 105 12.62 19.26 19.95
CA VAL A 105 11.29 19.68 19.54
C VAL A 105 10.46 19.25 20.72
N ALA A 106 10.34 20.17 21.68
CA ALA A 106 9.32 20.17 22.67
C ALA A 106 8.05 19.83 21.89
N GLU A 107 7.49 18.67 22.22
CA GLU A 107 6.22 18.21 21.71
C GLU A 107 5.27 19.37 21.95
N ALA A 108 5.02 20.14 20.88
CA ALA A 108 4.23 21.35 20.98
C ALA A 108 2.90 20.89 21.55
N PRO A 109 2.34 21.60 22.56
CA PRO A 109 0.96 21.38 22.94
C PRO A 109 0.15 21.39 21.66
N VAL A 110 -0.64 20.35 21.41
CA VAL A 110 -1.62 20.37 20.31
C VAL A 110 -2.55 21.53 20.64
N GLU A 111 -2.20 22.72 20.16
CA GLU A 111 -3.07 23.88 20.18
C GLU A 111 -4.38 23.42 19.56
N LYS A 112 -5.50 23.85 20.14
CA LYS A 112 -6.82 23.70 19.56
C LYS A 112 -6.87 24.53 18.27
N GLY A 113 -6.17 24.05 17.25
CA GLY A 113 -6.02 24.66 15.96
C GLY A 113 -7.32 24.47 15.20
N THR A 114 -7.92 25.60 14.87
CA THR A 114 -8.84 25.79 13.76
C THR A 114 -8.59 24.77 12.64
N TYR A 115 -9.46 23.77 12.51
CA TYR A 115 -9.38 22.86 11.39
C TYR A 115 -9.71 23.63 10.11
N ARG A 116 -8.99 23.35 9.04
CA ARG A 116 -9.31 23.90 7.72
C ARG A 116 -10.39 23.03 7.10
N ILE A 117 -11.54 23.62 6.78
CA ILE A 117 -12.58 22.93 6.01
C ILE A 117 -12.02 22.62 4.62
N VAL A 118 -11.83 21.32 4.35
CA VAL A 118 -11.34 20.84 3.06
C VAL A 118 -12.41 21.07 1.99
N LYS A 119 -11.99 21.42 0.78
CA LYS A 119 -12.86 21.68 -0.39
C LYS A 119 -13.47 20.40 -0.95
N LEU A 120 -14.28 19.72 -0.15
CA LEU A 120 -15.05 18.53 -0.51
C LEU A 120 -16.49 18.71 -0.04
N PRO A 121 -17.47 18.03 -0.67
CA PRO A 121 -18.83 17.96 -0.14
C PRO A 121 -18.82 17.40 1.30
N GLU A 122 -19.66 17.96 2.17
CA GLU A 122 -19.75 17.55 3.57
C GLU A 122 -20.07 16.05 3.72
N SER A 123 -20.90 15.50 2.82
CA SER A 123 -21.21 14.06 2.78
C SER A 123 -19.95 13.20 2.58
N THR A 124 -19.03 13.64 1.71
CA THR A 124 -17.75 12.98 1.48
C THR A 124 -16.83 13.12 2.69
N ARG A 125 -16.76 14.31 3.31
CA ARG A 125 -15.96 14.53 4.53
C ARG A 125 -16.44 13.63 5.68
N LYS A 126 -17.76 13.56 5.91
CA LYS A 126 -18.37 12.65 6.88
C LYS A 126 -18.06 11.19 6.59
N LYS A 127 -18.10 10.77 5.32
CA LYS A 127 -17.73 9.41 4.92
C LYS A 127 -16.27 9.09 5.27
N ILE A 128 -15.33 9.97 4.91
CA ILE A 128 -13.89 9.81 5.22
C ILE A 128 -13.69 9.71 6.73
N TYR A 129 -14.34 10.58 7.52
CA TYR A 129 -14.30 10.51 8.98
C TYR A 129 -14.79 9.16 9.51
N HIS A 130 -15.92 8.66 9.03
CA HIS A 130 -16.44 7.37 9.46
C HIS A 130 -15.52 6.21 9.08
N ASP A 131 -14.97 6.21 7.87
CA ASP A 131 -14.05 5.17 7.40
C ASP A 131 -12.76 5.17 8.26
N TYR A 132 -12.22 6.36 8.59
CA TYR A 132 -11.11 6.52 9.52
C TYR A 132 -11.43 5.98 10.92
N ARG A 133 -12.62 6.27 11.45
CA ARG A 133 -13.06 5.79 12.77
C ARG A 133 -13.26 4.26 12.79
N LEU A 134 -13.71 3.68 11.68
CA LEU A 134 -13.82 2.24 11.53
C LEU A 134 -12.43 1.59 11.49
N ALA A 135 -11.50 2.13 10.71
CA ALA A 135 -10.12 1.63 10.65
C ALA A 135 -9.42 1.69 12.02
N SER A 136 -9.55 2.82 12.73
CA SER A 136 -8.94 3.00 14.07
C SER A 136 -9.62 2.18 15.17
N GLY A 137 -10.92 1.90 15.04
CA GLY A 137 -11.70 1.17 16.05
C GLY A 137 -11.80 -0.34 15.83
N SER A 138 -11.45 -0.85 14.65
CA SER A 138 -11.68 -2.26 14.26
C SER A 138 -10.76 -3.27 14.95
N SER A 139 -9.70 -2.84 15.65
CA SER A 139 -8.64 -3.77 16.04
C SER A 139 -8.85 -4.51 17.36
N VAL A 140 -9.84 -4.15 18.19
CA VAL A 140 -9.98 -4.77 19.52
C VAL A 140 -11.45 -4.80 20.02
N GLU A 141 -12.30 -5.68 19.48
CA GLU A 141 -13.64 -5.93 20.07
C GLU A 141 -13.56 -6.56 21.48
N LYS A 142 -12.40 -7.08 21.85
CA LYS A 142 -12.13 -7.69 23.15
C LYS A 142 -10.85 -7.10 23.70
N LYS A 143 -10.95 -6.24 24.74
CA LYS A 143 -9.82 -5.55 25.39
C LYS A 143 -8.69 -6.54 25.66
N VAL A 144 -7.71 -6.63 24.76
CA VAL A 144 -6.55 -7.49 24.98
C VAL A 144 -5.74 -6.79 26.06
N MET A 145 -5.64 -7.42 27.22
CA MET A 145 -4.83 -6.91 28.33
C MET A 145 -3.36 -7.16 28.02
N VAL A 146 -2.81 -6.39 27.08
CA VAL A 146 -1.37 -6.28 26.92
C VAL A 146 -0.91 -5.16 27.84
N THR A 147 0.03 -5.46 28.75
CA THR A 147 0.65 -4.41 29.56
C THR A 147 1.35 -3.42 28.64
N LYS A 148 1.10 -2.11 28.83
CA LYS A 148 1.53 -1.03 27.93
C LYS A 148 3.04 -1.04 27.66
N ASP A 149 3.82 -1.53 28.62
CA ASP A 149 5.29 -1.53 28.54
C ASP A 149 5.88 -2.81 27.95
N SER A 150 5.05 -3.82 27.68
CA SER A 150 5.54 -5.05 27.06
C SER A 150 6.01 -4.81 25.62
N VAL A 151 7.02 -5.59 25.21
CA VAL A 151 7.50 -5.60 23.83
C VAL A 151 6.36 -5.90 22.85
N ALA A 152 5.43 -6.78 23.23
CA ALA A 152 4.24 -7.08 22.44
C ALA A 152 3.33 -5.86 22.23
N ALA A 153 3.10 -5.04 23.27
CA ALA A 153 2.31 -3.82 23.15
C ALA A 153 2.98 -2.79 22.21
N LYS A 154 4.30 -2.62 22.33
CA LYS A 154 5.06 -1.70 21.46
C LYS A 154 5.03 -2.14 20.00
N THR A 155 5.26 -3.43 19.74
CA THR A 155 5.18 -3.99 18.39
C THR A 155 3.77 -3.89 17.81
N LEU A 156 2.73 -4.19 18.60
CA LEU A 156 1.33 -4.03 18.18
C LEU A 156 0.98 -2.56 17.89
N GLY A 157 1.44 -1.63 18.73
CA GLY A 157 1.25 -0.19 18.50
C GLY A 157 1.90 0.24 17.19
N LYS A 158 3.12 -0.21 16.90
CA LYS A 158 3.82 0.08 15.64
C LYS A 158 3.07 -0.51 14.44
N THR A 159 2.57 -1.74 14.51
CA THR A 159 1.82 -2.34 13.40
C THR A 159 0.49 -1.64 13.18
N MET A 160 -0.22 -1.25 14.24
CA MET A 160 -1.45 -0.47 14.11
C MET A 160 -1.20 0.90 13.49
N ASN A 161 -0.13 1.60 13.88
CA ASN A 161 0.24 2.87 13.26
C ASN A 161 0.51 2.70 11.77
N LEU A 162 1.29 1.68 11.37
CA LEU A 162 1.56 1.41 9.95
C LEU A 162 0.30 1.08 9.15
N ILE A 163 -0.65 0.34 9.75
CA ILE A 163 -1.94 0.06 9.11
C ILE A 163 -2.72 1.37 8.95
N MET A 164 -2.80 2.18 10.00
CA MET A 164 -3.50 3.47 9.95
C MET A 164 -2.89 4.42 8.92
N ASP A 165 -1.56 4.53 8.85
CA ASP A 165 -0.87 5.35 7.86
C ASP A 165 -1.24 4.90 6.44
N ARG A 166 -1.22 3.59 6.18
CA ARG A 166 -1.61 3.04 4.88
C ARG A 166 -3.08 3.32 4.54
N GLU A 167 -3.98 3.23 5.50
CA GLU A 167 -5.40 3.54 5.29
C GLU A 167 -5.62 5.03 5.04
N VAL A 168 -4.88 5.91 5.73
CA VAL A 168 -4.91 7.36 5.49
C VAL A 168 -4.43 7.68 4.09
N THR A 169 -3.28 7.14 3.65
CA THR A 169 -2.79 7.28 2.28
C THR A 169 -3.83 6.79 1.27
N HIS A 170 -4.44 5.63 1.52
CA HIS A 170 -5.47 5.08 0.63
C HIS A 170 -6.71 5.97 0.53
N MET A 171 -7.19 6.54 1.65
CA MET A 171 -8.28 7.49 1.67
C MET A 171 -7.95 8.79 0.93
N ALA A 172 -6.73 9.29 1.09
CA ALA A 172 -6.23 10.47 0.39
C ALA A 172 -6.27 10.26 -1.14
N LEU A 173 -5.70 9.14 -1.61
CA LEU A 173 -5.67 8.77 -3.03
C LEU A 173 -7.07 8.58 -3.62
N LEU A 174 -7.98 7.92 -2.91
CA LEU A 174 -9.35 7.69 -3.39
C LEU A 174 -10.15 8.98 -3.59
N ASN A 175 -9.87 10.01 -2.79
CA ASN A 175 -10.61 11.28 -2.81
C ASN A 175 -9.84 12.41 -3.51
N ASN A 176 -8.65 12.15 -4.04
CA ASN A 176 -7.74 13.15 -4.62
C ASN A 176 -7.46 14.34 -3.68
N ILE A 177 -7.24 14.05 -2.40
CA ILE A 177 -6.86 15.03 -1.37
C ILE A 177 -5.51 14.64 -0.77
N SER A 178 -4.88 15.54 0.00
CA SER A 178 -3.67 15.20 0.72
C SER A 178 -3.95 14.39 1.99
N GLU A 179 -2.94 13.73 2.54
CA GLU A 179 -3.06 13.02 3.82
C GLU A 179 -3.35 14.00 4.96
N GLU A 180 -2.78 15.20 4.90
CA GLU A 180 -3.08 16.28 5.85
C GLU A 180 -4.54 16.70 5.78
N ASP A 181 -5.13 16.77 4.58
CA ASP A 181 -6.56 17.07 4.43
C ASP A 181 -7.44 15.98 5.05
N VAL A 182 -7.05 14.70 4.97
CA VAL A 182 -7.74 13.62 5.70
C VAL A 182 -7.69 13.89 7.20
N MET A 183 -6.54 14.28 7.74
CA MET A 183 -6.38 14.58 9.15
C MET A 183 -7.16 15.85 9.58
N GLN A 184 -7.27 16.85 8.71
CA GLN A 184 -8.12 18.02 8.93
C GLN A 184 -9.61 17.63 8.99
N ILE A 185 -10.06 16.74 8.12
CA ILE A 185 -11.43 16.18 8.17
C ILE A 185 -11.66 15.38 9.45
N VAL A 186 -10.64 14.66 9.95
CA VAL A 186 -10.72 13.96 11.23
C VAL A 186 -10.86 14.95 12.40
N ALA A 187 -10.09 16.03 12.38
CA ALA A 187 -10.19 17.10 13.36
C ALA A 187 -11.57 17.80 13.31
N GLU A 188 -12.07 18.11 12.11
CA GLU A 188 -13.44 18.64 11.87
C GLU A 188 -14.48 17.71 12.50
N GLY A 189 -14.49 16.43 12.14
CA GLY A 189 -15.49 15.48 12.63
C GLY A 189 -15.43 15.26 14.14
N ASN A 190 -14.25 15.37 14.75
CA ASN A 190 -14.10 15.33 16.21
C ASN A 190 -14.61 16.61 16.88
N ALA A 191 -14.37 17.78 16.30
CA ALA A 191 -14.85 19.07 16.80
C ALA A 191 -16.37 19.20 16.68
N GLU A 192 -16.94 18.72 15.56
CA GLU A 192 -18.38 18.75 15.28
C GLU A 192 -19.14 17.58 15.93
N GLY A 193 -18.43 16.60 16.49
CA GLY A 193 -19.04 15.45 17.18
C GLY A 193 -19.82 14.53 16.25
N TRP A 194 -19.32 14.30 15.03
CA TRP A 194 -20.02 13.44 14.06
C TRP A 194 -20.21 12.01 14.63
N PRO A 195 -21.46 11.50 14.69
CA PRO A 195 -21.75 10.24 15.36
C PRO A 195 -21.15 9.07 14.57
N PRO A 196 -20.58 8.04 15.22
CA PRO A 196 -20.10 6.87 14.51
C PRO A 196 -21.25 6.20 13.74
N LYS A 197 -20.97 5.72 12.52
CA LYS A 197 -21.96 4.98 11.72
C LYS A 197 -22.47 3.79 12.54
N LYS A 198 -23.78 3.77 12.84
CA LYS A 198 -24.40 2.68 13.61
C LYS A 198 -24.13 1.36 12.89
N LYS A 199 -23.43 0.41 13.54
CA LYS A 199 -23.32 -0.96 13.02
C LYS A 199 -24.74 -1.49 12.86
N ALA A 200 -25.13 -1.89 11.65
CA ALA A 200 -26.42 -2.52 11.42
C ALA A 200 -26.49 -3.77 12.31
N LYS A 201 -27.52 -3.87 13.16
CA LYS A 201 -27.74 -5.06 13.98
C LYS A 201 -27.87 -6.26 13.03
N PRO A 202 -27.11 -7.36 13.20
CA PRO A 202 -27.35 -8.55 12.41
C PRO A 202 -28.78 -8.99 12.68
N GLN A 203 -29.61 -9.03 11.64
CA GLN A 203 -30.94 -9.61 11.71
C GLN A 203 -30.76 -11.05 12.15
N GLN A 204 -31.14 -11.36 13.38
CA GLN A 204 -31.24 -12.74 13.85
C GLN A 204 -32.28 -13.42 12.97
N THR A 205 -31.81 -14.23 12.03
CA THR A 205 -32.66 -15.17 11.33
C THR A 205 -33.02 -16.26 12.33
N SER A 206 -34.20 -16.16 12.94
CA SER A 206 -34.78 -17.28 13.68
C SER A 206 -35.08 -18.40 12.68
N LYS A 207 -34.43 -19.54 12.86
CA LYS A 207 -34.87 -20.80 12.26
C LYS A 207 -35.82 -21.50 13.21
#